data_AF-A0A0T5NYG5-F1
#
_entry.id   AF-A0A0T5NYG5-F1
#
_cell.length_a   1.000
_cell.length_b   1.000
_cell.length_c   1.000
_cell.angle_alpha   90.00
_cell.angle_beta   90.00
_cell.angle_gamma   90.00
#
_symmetry.space_group_name_H-M   'P 1'
#
loop_
_entity.id
_entity.type
_entity.pdbx_description
1 polymer ?
#
loop_
_entity_poly.entity_id
_entity_poly.type
_entity_poly.pdbx_seq_one_letter_code
_entity_poly.pdbx_strand_id
1 'polypeptide(L)'
;MTDATLAPGMVPASGRFRYEAKEFGRLDFEVSHAKFVLWKTFENEQEAEGVQLNIMIAARAQEIPDESGDADMVYLLAPALTTEWLTIREADLASRDRGALDGVTVDFDWDRTPDVPEAPAAIQEGSYGSTEVLRLSLSHVPPDRYRVQVQAKDEFGRACEIDADLPLFEIGASNFSMSWPAAVEDWLDRHFERDGLHVEWRTVGPMTNQWQNLYASFKETGDE
;
A
#
# COMPACT_ATOMS: atom_id res chain seq x y z
N MET A 1 9.78 20.43 15.24
CA MET A 1 9.65 20.52 13.78
C MET A 1 8.36 19.83 13.44
N THR A 2 7.39 20.58 12.92
CA THR A 2 6.04 20.11 12.63
C THR A 2 6.09 19.10 11.49
N ASP A 3 5.55 17.91 11.74
CA ASP A 3 5.33 16.86 10.74
C ASP A 3 4.84 17.47 9.45
N ALA A 4 5.56 17.21 8.35
CA ALA A 4 4.94 17.23 7.04
C ALA A 4 3.74 16.29 7.16
N THR A 5 2.53 16.85 7.15
CA THR A 5 1.29 16.11 7.39
C THR A 5 1.30 14.85 6.55
N LEU A 6 1.44 13.70 7.23
CA LEU A 6 1.46 12.39 6.61
C LEU A 6 0.26 12.26 5.68
N ALA A 7 0.43 11.52 4.58
CA ALA A 7 -0.69 11.24 3.69
C ALA A 7 -1.87 10.66 4.50
N PRO A 8 -3.13 11.04 4.19
CA PRO A 8 -4.29 10.50 4.89
C PRO A 8 -4.30 8.97 4.92
N GLY A 9 -4.48 8.39 6.11
CA GLY A 9 -4.48 6.95 6.35
C GLY A 9 -3.10 6.34 6.64
N MET A 10 -2.03 7.14 6.69
CA MET A 10 -0.74 6.68 7.22
C MET A 10 -0.83 6.53 8.74
N VAL A 11 -0.43 5.36 9.24
CA VAL A 11 -0.37 5.05 10.67
C VAL A 11 1.08 4.73 11.07
N PRO A 12 1.47 4.94 12.34
CA PRO A 12 2.76 4.49 12.84
C PRO A 12 2.94 2.99 12.59
N ALA A 13 4.12 2.62 12.10
CA ALA A 13 4.45 1.25 11.76
C ALA A 13 5.82 0.87 12.32
N SER A 14 6.10 -0.43 12.36
CA SER A 14 7.35 -0.97 12.86
C SER A 14 7.88 -2.03 11.92
N GLY A 15 9.18 -2.00 11.64
CA GLY A 15 9.82 -2.92 10.74
C GLY A 15 11.18 -2.41 10.30
N ARG A 16 11.81 -3.18 9.41
CA ARG A 16 13.06 -2.81 8.77
C ARG A 16 12.78 -2.39 7.33
N PHE A 17 13.39 -1.29 6.91
CA PHE A 17 13.47 -0.87 5.52
C PHE A 17 14.94 -0.81 5.15
N ARG A 18 15.40 -1.77 4.35
CA ARG A 18 16.75 -1.74 3.80
C ARG A 18 16.69 -1.18 2.40
N TYR A 19 17.53 -0.20 2.12
CA TYR A 19 17.58 0.50 0.86
C TYR A 19 18.99 0.41 0.28
N GLU A 20 19.10 0.25 -1.02
CA GLU A 20 20.37 0.20 -1.74
C GLU A 20 20.29 1.08 -2.98
N ALA A 21 21.25 1.99 -3.12
CA ALA A 21 21.41 2.84 -4.29
C ALA A 21 22.89 3.00 -4.61
N LYS A 22 23.21 3.39 -5.85
CA LYS A 22 24.59 3.53 -6.30
C LYS A 22 25.35 4.59 -5.51
N GLU A 23 24.66 5.66 -5.15
CA GLU A 23 25.19 6.87 -4.51
C GLU A 23 25.54 6.64 -3.05
N PHE A 24 24.73 5.85 -2.34
CA PHE A 24 24.82 5.69 -0.89
C PHE A 24 25.23 4.27 -0.46
N GLY A 25 25.35 3.34 -1.41
CA GLY A 25 25.45 1.92 -1.12
C GLY A 25 24.20 1.41 -0.40
N ARG A 26 24.41 0.47 0.52
CA ARG A 26 23.34 -0.18 1.28
C ARG A 26 23.18 0.45 2.66
N LEU A 27 21.96 0.87 2.97
CA LEU A 27 21.58 1.52 4.21
C LEU A 27 20.39 0.79 4.84
N ASP A 28 20.36 0.73 6.17
CA ASP A 28 19.28 0.13 6.95
C ASP A 28 18.55 1.21 7.74
N PHE A 29 17.24 1.29 7.53
CA PHE A 29 16.33 2.22 8.19
C PHE A 29 15.30 1.48 9.03
N GLU A 30 14.76 2.17 10.03
CA GLU A 30 13.50 1.79 10.67
C GLU A 30 12.34 2.21 9.76
N VAL A 31 11.28 1.43 9.69
CA VAL A 31 9.99 1.90 9.15
C VAL A 31 9.42 2.95 10.11
N SER A 32 8.93 4.07 9.58
CA SER A 32 8.29 5.12 10.38
C SER A 32 6.76 5.02 10.35
N HIS A 33 6.20 4.97 9.14
CA HIS A 33 4.77 4.99 8.91
C HIS A 33 4.43 4.11 7.72
N ALA A 34 3.21 3.62 7.70
CA ALA A 34 2.68 2.91 6.55
C ALA A 34 1.18 3.14 6.37
N LYS A 35 0.72 2.88 5.16
CA LYS A 35 -0.69 2.79 4.79
C LYS A 35 -0.88 1.45 4.11
N PHE A 36 -1.97 0.76 4.45
CA PHE A 36 -2.34 -0.51 3.83
C PHE A 36 -3.84 -0.47 3.59
N VAL A 37 -4.24 -0.37 2.32
CA VAL A 37 -5.64 -0.26 1.90
C VAL A 37 -5.91 -1.25 0.78
N LEU A 38 -7.09 -1.86 0.83
CA LEU A 38 -7.69 -2.55 -0.31
C LEU A 38 -8.67 -1.61 -1.00
N TRP A 39 -8.61 -1.53 -2.32
CA TRP A 39 -9.50 -0.67 -3.08
C TRP A 39 -10.15 -1.42 -4.23
N LYS A 40 -11.49 -1.30 -4.32
CA LYS A 40 -12.28 -1.84 -5.43
C LYS A 40 -12.85 -0.72 -6.27
N THR A 41 -12.69 -0.84 -7.59
CA THR A 41 -13.26 0.11 -8.55
C THR A 41 -14.40 -0.52 -9.34
N PHE A 42 -15.42 0.29 -9.61
CA PHE A 42 -16.49 -0.02 -10.55
C PHE A 42 -16.43 1.00 -11.70
N GLU A 43 -16.27 0.51 -12.93
CA GLU A 43 -16.12 1.32 -14.15
C GLU A 43 -17.22 0.98 -15.14
N ASN A 44 -17.81 2.00 -15.78
CA ASN A 44 -18.85 1.80 -16.81
C ASN A 44 -19.94 0.81 -16.41
N GLU A 45 -20.38 0.87 -15.14
CA GLU A 45 -21.41 -0.01 -14.58
C GLU A 45 -21.00 -1.48 -14.43
N GLN A 46 -19.71 -1.77 -14.48
CA GLN A 46 -19.14 -3.09 -14.30
C GLN A 46 -18.08 -3.10 -13.21
N GLU A 47 -17.92 -4.26 -12.60
CA GLU A 47 -16.85 -4.52 -11.66
C GLU A 47 -15.50 -4.52 -12.42
N ALA A 48 -14.58 -3.61 -12.06
CA ALA A 48 -13.23 -3.63 -12.65
C ALA A 48 -12.53 -4.95 -12.25
N GLU A 49 -11.60 -5.43 -13.07
CA GLU A 49 -10.92 -6.69 -12.75
C GLU A 49 -10.01 -6.54 -11.52
N GLY A 50 -10.19 -7.43 -10.54
CA GLY A 50 -9.34 -7.52 -9.35
C GLY A 50 -9.58 -6.45 -8.29
N VAL A 51 -8.70 -6.42 -7.30
CA VAL A 51 -8.69 -5.48 -6.17
C VAL A 51 -7.33 -4.84 -6.10
N GLN A 52 -7.29 -3.51 -6.04
CA GLN A 52 -6.04 -2.77 -5.87
C GLN A 52 -5.55 -2.93 -4.42
N LEU A 53 -4.31 -3.34 -4.27
CA LEU A 53 -3.61 -3.49 -3.02
C LEU A 53 -2.64 -2.32 -2.86
N ASN A 54 -3.05 -1.29 -2.14
CA ASN A 54 -2.25 -0.09 -1.92
C ASN A 54 -1.53 -0.16 -0.57
N ILE A 55 -0.24 -0.50 -0.62
CA ILE A 55 0.68 -0.50 0.50
C ILE A 55 1.71 0.61 0.26
N MET A 56 1.74 1.58 1.16
CA MET A 56 2.79 2.60 1.23
C MET A 56 3.59 2.41 2.51
N ILE A 57 4.92 2.28 2.42
CA ILE A 57 5.80 2.10 3.57
C ILE A 57 6.92 3.13 3.49
N ALA A 58 6.99 4.01 4.48
CA ALA A 58 8.00 5.07 4.56
C ALA A 58 9.05 4.74 5.61
N ALA A 59 10.33 4.83 5.24
CA ALA A 59 11.44 4.76 6.18
C ALA A 59 11.48 6.01 7.08
N ARG A 60 12.07 5.88 8.26
CA ARG A 60 12.44 7.00 9.11
C ARG A 60 13.58 7.76 8.44
N ALA A 61 13.45 9.07 8.32
CA ALA A 61 14.50 9.88 7.69
C ALA A 61 15.83 9.76 8.45
N GLN A 62 16.93 9.65 7.71
CA GLN A 62 18.29 9.61 8.24
C GLN A 62 19.17 10.64 7.55
N GLU A 63 20.03 11.27 8.33
CA GLU A 63 21.11 12.13 7.85
C GLU A 63 22.31 11.28 7.40
N ILE A 64 22.71 11.44 6.15
CA ILE A 64 23.84 10.77 5.52
C ILE A 64 24.92 11.82 5.21
N PRO A 65 26.14 11.72 5.76
CA PRO A 65 27.22 12.64 5.46
C PRO A 65 27.61 12.61 3.98
N ASP A 66 27.92 13.77 3.40
CA ASP A 66 28.51 13.83 2.06
C ASP A 66 29.98 13.39 2.11
N GLU A 67 30.34 12.37 1.33
CA GLU A 67 31.72 11.88 1.22
C GLU A 67 32.61 12.80 0.35
N SER A 68 32.04 13.83 -0.30
CA SER A 68 32.77 14.74 -1.21
C SER A 68 33.78 15.68 -0.53
N GLY A 69 33.85 15.67 0.81
CA GLY A 69 34.86 16.38 1.60
C GLY A 69 34.42 17.74 2.13
N ASP A 70 33.18 18.16 1.86
CA ASP A 70 32.55 19.30 2.53
C ASP A 70 31.83 18.82 3.80
N ALA A 71 32.52 18.87 4.94
CA ALA A 71 32.10 18.24 6.21
C ALA A 71 30.78 18.80 6.79
N ASP A 72 30.24 19.86 6.21
CA ASP A 72 29.00 20.51 6.64
C ASP A 72 27.78 20.14 5.77
N MET A 73 27.96 19.36 4.69
CA MET A 73 26.88 18.91 3.81
C MET A 73 26.35 17.52 4.24
N VAL A 74 25.04 17.46 4.46
CA VAL A 74 24.33 16.24 4.90
C VAL A 74 23.11 16.03 4.00
N TYR A 75 22.96 14.81 3.47
CA TYR A 75 21.77 14.38 2.76
C TYR A 75 20.73 13.87 3.75
N LEU A 76 19.51 14.40 3.70
CA LEU A 76 18.38 13.84 4.43
C LEU A 76 17.69 12.81 3.54
N LEU A 77 17.89 11.53 3.85
CA LEU A 77 17.39 10.40 3.07
C LEU A 77 16.16 9.79 3.76
N ALA A 78 15.04 9.70 3.04
CA ALA A 78 13.78 9.16 3.54
C ALA A 78 13.07 8.32 2.47
N PRO A 79 13.59 7.11 2.15
CA PRO A 79 13.04 6.29 1.09
C PRO A 79 11.64 5.78 1.46
N ALA A 80 10.81 5.56 0.45
CA ALA A 80 9.52 4.91 0.59
C ALA A 80 9.26 3.93 -0.56
N LEU A 81 8.37 2.98 -0.31
CA LEU A 81 7.77 2.12 -1.32
C LEU A 81 6.27 2.41 -1.39
N THR A 82 5.70 2.43 -2.58
CA THR A 82 4.24 2.41 -2.79
C THR A 82 3.87 1.32 -3.79
N THR A 83 2.75 0.64 -3.58
CA THR A 83 2.16 -0.35 -4.51
C THR A 83 0.88 0.17 -5.14
N GLU A 84 0.82 1.47 -5.42
CA GLU A 84 -0.39 2.16 -5.88
C GLU A 84 -1.09 1.50 -7.07
N TRP A 85 -0.36 0.83 -7.97
CA TRP A 85 -0.94 0.17 -9.15
C TRP A 85 -1.01 -1.35 -9.05
N LEU A 86 -0.66 -1.92 -7.90
CA LEU A 86 -0.72 -3.36 -7.71
C LEU A 86 -2.17 -3.82 -7.62
N THR A 87 -2.58 -4.66 -8.55
CA THR A 87 -3.87 -5.35 -8.53
C THR A 87 -3.66 -6.84 -8.22
N ILE A 88 -4.44 -7.36 -7.27
CA ILE A 88 -4.54 -8.79 -6.96
C ILE A 88 -5.89 -9.32 -7.44
N ARG A 89 -5.99 -10.65 -7.61
CA ARG A 89 -7.28 -11.25 -7.99
C ARG A 89 -8.14 -11.41 -6.74
N GLU A 90 -9.44 -11.25 -6.88
CA GLU A 90 -10.38 -11.51 -5.78
C GLU A 90 -10.33 -12.96 -5.29
N ALA A 91 -10.01 -13.89 -6.18
CA ALA A 91 -9.84 -15.29 -5.84
C ALA A 91 -8.61 -15.57 -4.96
N ASP A 92 -7.69 -14.61 -4.81
CA ASP A 92 -6.53 -14.71 -3.93
C ASP A 92 -6.89 -14.35 -2.47
N LEU A 93 -8.11 -13.88 -2.19
CA LEU A 93 -8.59 -13.63 -0.83
C LEU A 93 -8.84 -14.96 -0.10
N ALA A 94 -8.12 -15.18 1.00
CA ALA A 94 -8.11 -16.46 1.73
C ALA A 94 -9.29 -16.65 2.68
N SER A 95 -9.85 -15.56 3.19
CA SER A 95 -10.98 -15.56 4.13
C SER A 95 -11.85 -14.31 3.94
N ARG A 96 -12.92 -14.20 4.73
CA ARG A 96 -13.81 -13.02 4.76
C ARG A 96 -13.60 -12.16 6.02
N ASP A 97 -12.63 -12.52 6.86
CA ASP A 97 -12.33 -11.85 8.13
C ASP A 97 -10.98 -11.11 8.06
N ARG A 98 -10.35 -10.85 9.22
CA ARG A 98 -9.06 -10.14 9.28
C ARG A 98 -7.93 -10.84 8.55
N GLY A 99 -8.05 -12.14 8.27
CA GLY A 99 -7.10 -12.91 7.49
C GLY A 99 -7.33 -12.89 5.99
N ALA A 100 -8.18 -11.99 5.45
CA ALA A 100 -8.56 -12.01 4.03
C ALA A 100 -7.37 -12.00 3.06
N LEU A 101 -6.24 -11.39 3.43
CA LEU A 101 -5.02 -11.33 2.60
C LEU A 101 -3.92 -12.31 3.03
N ASP A 102 -4.23 -13.28 3.89
CA ASP A 102 -3.25 -14.26 4.35
C ASP A 102 -2.76 -15.13 3.19
N GLY A 103 -1.44 -15.19 3.01
CA GLY A 103 -0.81 -15.99 1.95
C GLY A 103 -0.80 -15.34 0.56
N VAL A 104 -1.26 -14.08 0.41
CA VAL A 104 -1.15 -13.35 -0.85
C VAL A 104 0.33 -13.14 -1.20
N THR A 105 0.71 -13.55 -2.41
CA THR A 105 2.06 -13.35 -2.95
C THR A 105 2.00 -12.73 -4.34
N VAL A 106 2.91 -11.82 -4.62
CA VAL A 106 3.09 -11.18 -5.93
C VAL A 106 4.54 -11.39 -6.34
N ASP A 107 4.76 -11.90 -7.55
CA ASP A 107 6.07 -12.01 -8.19
C ASP A 107 5.96 -11.36 -9.56
N PHE A 108 6.56 -10.18 -9.69
CA PHE A 108 6.56 -9.36 -10.87
C PHE A 108 8.00 -9.18 -11.37
N ASP A 109 8.16 -9.38 -12.67
CA ASP A 109 9.40 -9.17 -13.40
C ASP A 109 9.02 -8.57 -14.75
N TRP A 110 9.37 -7.30 -14.98
CA TRP A 110 8.97 -6.53 -16.16
C TRP A 110 9.35 -7.25 -17.47
N ASP A 111 10.53 -7.85 -17.52
CA ASP A 111 11.04 -8.58 -18.69
C ASP A 111 10.22 -9.84 -19.00
N ARG A 112 9.46 -10.35 -18.01
CA ARG A 112 8.62 -11.55 -18.12
C ARG A 112 7.13 -11.25 -18.21
N THR A 113 6.73 -9.99 -18.05
CA THR A 113 5.33 -9.58 -17.97
C THR A 113 5.01 -8.44 -18.96
N PRO A 114 5.23 -8.65 -20.27
CA PRO A 114 5.20 -7.57 -21.28
C PRO A 114 3.82 -6.95 -21.50
N ASP A 115 2.75 -7.62 -21.09
CA ASP A 115 1.36 -7.16 -21.29
C ASP A 115 0.83 -6.30 -20.12
N VAL A 116 1.65 -6.07 -19.08
CA VAL A 116 1.26 -5.24 -17.95
C VAL A 116 1.47 -3.76 -18.32
N PRO A 117 0.43 -2.92 -18.26
CA PRO A 117 0.51 -1.53 -18.73
C PRO A 117 1.32 -0.62 -17.80
N GLU A 118 1.44 -0.96 -16.52
CA GLU A 118 2.06 -0.12 -15.49
C GLU A 118 2.71 -0.96 -14.39
N ALA A 119 3.83 -0.49 -13.84
CA ALA A 119 4.57 -1.21 -12.82
C ALA A 119 3.73 -1.29 -11.53
N PRO A 120 3.67 -2.44 -10.85
CA PRO A 120 2.81 -2.59 -9.67
C PRO A 120 3.24 -1.74 -8.48
N ALA A 121 4.48 -1.26 -8.47
CA ALA A 121 5.04 -0.50 -7.38
C ALA A 121 6.08 0.52 -7.85
N ALA A 122 6.46 1.40 -6.93
CA ALA A 122 7.53 2.34 -7.12
C ALA A 122 8.30 2.63 -5.84
N ILE A 123 9.59 2.92 -6.01
CA ILE A 123 10.48 3.39 -4.95
C ILE A 123 10.55 4.93 -5.06
N GLN A 124 10.36 5.60 -3.93
CA GLN A 124 10.42 7.06 -3.82
C GLN A 124 11.64 7.46 -2.99
N GLU A 125 12.57 8.19 -3.61
CA GLU A 125 13.74 8.78 -2.96
C GLU A 125 14.19 9.96 -3.82
N GLY A 126 13.73 11.18 -3.49
CA GLY A 126 13.93 12.39 -4.30
C GLY A 126 13.24 12.40 -5.68
N SER A 127 13.01 11.23 -6.26
CA SER A 127 12.33 10.93 -7.51
C SER A 127 11.47 9.68 -7.36
N TYR A 128 10.51 9.54 -8.28
CA TYR A 128 9.59 8.41 -8.37
C TYR A 128 10.13 7.41 -9.40
N GLY A 129 10.48 6.18 -8.99
CA GLY A 129 11.04 5.17 -9.89
C GLY A 129 10.22 3.89 -9.88
N SER A 130 9.73 3.51 -11.05
CA SER A 130 8.88 2.34 -11.26
C SER A 130 9.66 1.05 -11.09
N THR A 131 9.08 0.06 -10.41
CA THR A 131 9.75 -1.23 -10.18
C THR A 131 9.89 -2.05 -11.46
N GLU A 132 11.11 -2.50 -11.76
CA GLU A 132 11.36 -3.55 -12.76
C GLU A 132 11.08 -4.94 -12.18
N VAL A 133 11.34 -5.11 -10.88
CA VAL A 133 11.14 -6.36 -10.15
C VAL A 133 10.45 -6.06 -8.83
N LEU A 134 9.42 -6.84 -8.51
CA LEU A 134 8.74 -6.80 -7.22
C LEU A 134 8.41 -8.22 -6.76
N ARG A 135 8.86 -8.57 -5.56
CA ARG A 135 8.36 -9.72 -4.80
C ARG A 135 7.72 -9.20 -3.54
N LEU A 136 6.47 -9.54 -3.34
CA LEU A 136 5.71 -9.15 -2.16
C LEU A 136 5.00 -10.38 -1.60
N SER A 137 5.01 -10.54 -0.28
CA SER A 137 4.23 -11.55 0.42
C SER A 137 3.56 -10.97 1.65
N LEU A 138 2.31 -11.38 1.87
CA LEU A 138 1.50 -11.04 3.01
C LEU A 138 1.21 -12.30 3.83
N SER A 139 1.34 -12.19 5.15
CA SER A 139 0.89 -13.22 6.08
C SER A 139 0.17 -12.57 7.25
N HIS A 140 -0.99 -13.10 7.62
CA HIS A 140 -1.78 -12.56 8.70
C HIS A 140 -1.12 -12.90 10.05
N VAL A 141 -0.92 -11.87 10.87
CA VAL A 141 -0.39 -11.93 12.23
C VAL A 141 -1.51 -11.54 13.17
N PRO A 142 -2.16 -12.51 13.83
CA PRO A 142 -3.26 -12.22 14.75
C PRO A 142 -2.85 -11.21 15.85
N PRO A 143 -3.78 -10.34 16.29
CA PRO A 143 -5.20 -10.34 15.94
C PRO A 143 -5.59 -9.52 14.72
N ASP A 144 -4.78 -8.55 14.29
CA ASP A 144 -5.20 -7.47 13.38
C ASP A 144 -4.11 -6.93 12.44
N ARG A 145 -2.98 -7.63 12.33
CA ARG A 145 -1.85 -7.18 11.52
C ARG A 145 -1.51 -8.15 10.41
N TYR A 146 -0.74 -7.66 9.47
CA TYR A 146 -0.12 -8.44 8.42
C TYR A 146 1.36 -8.20 8.44
N ARG A 147 2.14 -9.28 8.43
CA ARG A 147 3.54 -9.18 8.09
C ARG A 147 3.67 -9.03 6.58
N VAL A 148 4.25 -7.92 6.18
CA VAL A 148 4.53 -7.54 4.80
C VAL A 148 6.01 -7.70 4.56
N GLN A 149 6.37 -8.55 3.61
CA GLN A 149 7.75 -8.74 3.18
C GLN A 149 7.85 -8.34 1.71
N VAL A 150 8.81 -7.46 1.40
CA VAL A 150 9.01 -6.95 0.04
C VAL A 150 10.48 -7.07 -0.35
N GLN A 151 10.72 -7.43 -1.60
CA GLN A 151 11.96 -7.18 -2.31
C GLN A 151 11.60 -6.46 -3.61
N ALA A 152 12.16 -5.29 -3.84
CA ALA A 152 11.89 -4.53 -5.05
C ALA A 152 13.17 -3.93 -5.64
N LYS A 153 13.19 -3.77 -6.95
CA LYS A 153 14.23 -3.04 -7.69
C LYS A 153 13.56 -2.18 -8.76
N ASP A 154 13.99 -0.94 -8.90
CA ASP A 154 13.46 0.01 -9.89
C ASP A 154 14.37 0.24 -11.10
N GLU A 155 13.84 0.98 -12.07
CA GLU A 155 14.50 1.36 -13.33
C GLU A 155 15.78 2.19 -13.16
N PHE A 156 15.98 2.82 -11.99
CA PHE A 156 17.20 3.57 -11.67
C PHE A 156 18.26 2.68 -11.00
N GLY A 157 17.95 1.40 -10.78
CA GLY A 157 18.82 0.45 -10.10
C GLY A 157 18.78 0.57 -8.58
N ARG A 158 17.84 1.33 -8.01
CA ARG A 158 17.60 1.37 -6.57
C ARG A 158 16.86 0.10 -6.16
N ALA A 159 17.20 -0.44 -5.00
CA ALA A 159 16.58 -1.63 -4.46
C ALA A 159 16.13 -1.42 -3.02
N CYS A 160 15.10 -2.16 -2.61
CA CYS A 160 14.72 -2.24 -1.20
C CYS A 160 14.33 -3.65 -0.77
N GLU A 161 14.59 -3.94 0.50
CA GLU A 161 14.08 -5.11 1.21
C GLU A 161 13.31 -4.59 2.44
N ILE A 162 12.04 -4.95 2.56
CA ILE A 162 11.17 -4.50 3.66
C ILE A 162 10.65 -5.72 4.41
N ASP A 163 10.62 -5.62 5.73
CA ASP A 163 9.97 -6.58 6.62
C ASP A 163 9.28 -5.81 7.74
N ALA A 164 7.95 -5.70 7.66
CA ALA A 164 7.17 -4.84 8.54
C ALA A 164 5.80 -5.44 8.87
N ASP A 165 5.32 -5.17 10.07
CA ASP A 165 3.98 -5.56 10.50
C ASP A 165 3.04 -4.35 10.43
N LEU A 166 1.98 -4.46 9.63
CA LEU A 166 1.06 -3.37 9.31
C LEU A 166 -0.40 -3.81 9.51
N PRO A 167 -1.27 -2.98 10.10
CA PRO A 167 -2.70 -3.26 10.08
C PRO A 167 -3.28 -2.97 8.69
N LEU A 168 -4.27 -3.74 8.24
CA LEU A 168 -5.12 -3.33 7.12
C LEU A 168 -6.00 -2.18 7.60
N PHE A 169 -5.69 -0.97 7.14
CA PHE A 169 -6.31 0.26 7.64
C PHE A 169 -7.76 0.39 7.14
N GLU A 170 -7.99 0.15 5.86
CA GLU A 170 -9.28 0.41 5.22
C GLU A 170 -9.50 -0.51 4.01
N ILE A 171 -10.76 -0.87 3.80
CA ILE A 171 -11.28 -1.47 2.59
C ILE A 171 -12.20 -0.42 1.96
N GLY A 172 -11.85 0.05 0.78
CA GLY A 172 -12.63 1.04 0.06
C GLY A 172 -13.19 0.48 -1.23
N ALA A 173 -14.34 1.02 -1.63
CA ALA A 173 -14.93 0.73 -2.93
C ALA A 173 -15.55 1.99 -3.53
N SER A 174 -15.19 2.30 -4.77
CA SER A 174 -15.68 3.47 -5.49
C SER A 174 -16.42 3.10 -6.76
N ASN A 175 -17.58 3.74 -6.94
CA ASN A 175 -18.27 3.79 -8.22
C ASN A 175 -18.23 5.23 -8.75
N PHE A 176 -17.37 5.46 -9.75
CA PHE A 176 -17.18 6.79 -10.33
C PHE A 176 -18.47 7.36 -10.96
N SER A 177 -19.44 6.54 -11.38
CA SER A 177 -20.71 7.05 -11.94
C SER A 177 -21.79 7.33 -10.88
N MET A 178 -21.59 6.88 -9.63
CA MET A 178 -22.59 6.90 -8.54
C MET A 178 -23.94 6.21 -8.86
N SER A 179 -24.04 5.43 -9.93
CA SER A 179 -25.32 4.85 -10.36
C SER A 179 -25.67 3.52 -9.67
N TRP A 180 -24.75 2.89 -8.92
CA TRP A 180 -24.88 1.49 -8.45
C TRP A 180 -24.40 1.25 -7.02
N PRO A 181 -24.99 1.88 -5.99
CA PRO A 181 -24.61 1.61 -4.60
C PRO A 181 -24.84 0.16 -4.16
N ALA A 182 -25.87 -0.51 -4.70
CA ALA A 182 -26.17 -1.91 -4.36
C ALA A 182 -25.05 -2.88 -4.80
N ALA A 183 -24.47 -2.69 -5.99
CA ALA A 183 -23.38 -3.55 -6.47
C ALA A 183 -22.10 -3.42 -5.61
N VAL A 184 -21.86 -2.22 -5.08
CA VAL A 184 -20.73 -1.94 -4.17
C VAL A 184 -20.93 -2.65 -2.83
N GLU A 185 -22.14 -2.56 -2.27
CA GLU A 185 -22.51 -3.27 -1.03
C GLU A 185 -22.46 -4.79 -1.22
N ASP A 186 -23.01 -5.29 -2.33
CA ASP A 186 -23.00 -6.73 -2.66
C ASP A 186 -21.57 -7.26 -2.80
N TRP A 187 -20.65 -6.48 -3.37
CA TRP A 187 -19.23 -6.84 -3.41
C TRP A 187 -18.64 -6.95 -2.00
N LEU A 188 -18.86 -5.94 -1.14
CA LEU A 188 -18.37 -5.98 0.23
C LEU A 188 -18.90 -7.21 0.98
N ASP A 189 -20.20 -7.49 0.86
CA ASP A 189 -20.86 -8.61 1.54
C ASP A 189 -20.40 -9.98 0.99
N ARG A 190 -20.04 -10.08 -0.30
CA ARG A 190 -19.45 -11.30 -0.87
C ARG A 190 -18.07 -11.60 -0.30
N HIS A 191 -17.22 -10.57 -0.12
CA HIS A 191 -15.82 -10.75 0.21
C HIS A 191 -15.48 -10.58 1.69
N PHE A 192 -16.35 -9.96 2.48
CA PHE A 192 -16.08 -9.69 3.89
C PHE A 192 -17.30 -9.98 4.79
N GLU A 193 -17.03 -10.33 6.05
CA GLU A 193 -18.05 -10.52 7.08
C GLU A 193 -18.47 -9.17 7.66
N ARG A 194 -19.63 -8.67 7.23
CA ARG A 194 -20.14 -7.33 7.58
C ARG A 194 -20.26 -7.09 9.09
N ASP A 195 -20.59 -8.12 9.87
CA ASP A 195 -20.72 -8.01 11.33
C ASP A 195 -19.39 -7.62 12.01
N GLY A 196 -18.26 -7.97 11.40
CA GLY A 196 -16.91 -7.63 11.87
C GLY A 196 -16.40 -6.26 11.40
N LEU A 197 -17.22 -5.49 10.68
CA LEU A 197 -16.85 -4.23 10.03
C LEU A 197 -17.63 -3.03 10.57
N HIS A 198 -16.96 -1.87 10.64
CA HIS A 198 -17.58 -0.56 10.58
C HIS A 198 -17.67 -0.15 9.10
N VAL A 199 -18.88 0.11 8.61
CA VAL A 199 -19.13 0.44 7.20
C VAL A 199 -19.80 1.80 7.10
N GLU A 200 -19.28 2.67 6.23
CA GLU A 200 -19.73 4.05 6.05
C GLU A 200 -19.63 4.47 4.58
N TRP A 201 -20.69 5.09 4.06
CA TRP A 201 -20.64 5.83 2.81
C TRP A 201 -20.13 7.25 3.07
N ARG A 202 -19.08 7.66 2.36
CA ARG A 202 -18.55 9.03 2.44
C ARG A 202 -18.62 9.72 1.09
N THR A 203 -18.93 11.01 1.12
CA THR A 203 -18.83 11.88 -0.04
C THR A 203 -17.47 12.57 -0.07
N VAL A 204 -16.70 12.37 -1.15
CA VAL A 204 -15.36 12.95 -1.34
C VAL A 204 -15.30 13.76 -2.62
N GLY A 205 -14.35 14.70 -2.69
CA GLY A 205 -14.17 15.58 -3.85
C GLY A 205 -14.85 16.94 -3.73
N PRO A 206 -14.54 17.89 -4.64
CA PRO A 206 -15.12 19.22 -4.64
C PRO A 206 -16.62 19.15 -4.97
N MET A 207 -17.40 20.16 -4.56
CA MET A 207 -18.86 20.22 -4.81
C MET A 207 -19.27 19.99 -6.27
N THR A 208 -18.41 20.33 -7.23
CA THR A 208 -18.67 20.16 -8.67
C THR A 208 -18.46 18.73 -9.16
N ASN A 209 -17.65 17.93 -8.47
CA ASN A 209 -17.32 16.53 -8.78
C ASN A 209 -17.26 15.73 -7.47
N GLN A 210 -18.42 15.54 -6.85
CA GLN A 210 -18.55 14.72 -5.65
C GLN A 210 -18.67 13.25 -6.04
N TRP A 211 -17.92 12.41 -5.32
CA TRP A 211 -17.95 10.96 -5.45
C TRP A 211 -18.46 10.35 -4.15
N GLN A 212 -19.23 9.27 -4.26
CA GLN A 212 -19.63 8.46 -3.11
C GLN A 212 -18.82 7.18 -3.11
N ASN A 213 -18.09 6.97 -2.01
CA ASN A 213 -17.28 5.78 -1.79
C ASN A 213 -17.79 5.05 -0.55
N LEU A 214 -17.84 3.73 -0.63
CA LEU A 214 -18.06 2.87 0.52
C LEU A 214 -16.71 2.64 1.18
N TYR A 215 -16.63 2.92 2.46
CA TYR A 215 -15.46 2.64 3.29
C TYR A 215 -15.84 1.64 4.36
N ALA A 216 -14.98 0.65 4.56
CA ALA A 216 -15.10 -0.35 5.60
C ALA A 216 -13.79 -0.49 6.35
N SER A 217 -13.88 -0.70 7.66
CA SER A 217 -12.74 -1.01 8.52
C SER A 217 -13.14 -2.07 9.52
N PHE A 218 -12.19 -2.90 9.89
CA PHE A 218 -12.39 -3.92 10.90
C PHE A 218 -12.60 -3.29 12.29
N LYS A 219 -13.64 -3.72 13.02
CA LYS A 219 -13.94 -3.24 14.38
C LYS A 219 -12.75 -3.44 15.34
N GLU A 220 -12.57 -2.62 16.36
CA GLU A 220 -11.49 -2.89 17.32
C GLU A 220 -11.73 -4.22 18.05
N THR A 221 -10.67 -4.98 18.31
CA THR A 221 -10.78 -6.23 19.10
C THR A 221 -10.89 -5.86 20.57
N GLY A 222 -12.11 -5.60 21.05
CA GLY A 222 -12.35 -5.19 22.44
C GLY A 222 -13.79 -4.85 22.88
N ASP A 223 -14.77 -4.84 21.98
CA ASP A 223 -16.18 -4.54 22.31
C ASP A 223 -17.06 -5.81 22.39
N GLU A 224 -16.70 -6.75 23.27
CA GLU A 224 -17.61 -7.79 23.77
C GLU A 224 -17.63 -7.82 25.31
#